data_AF-W1YS79-F1
#
_entry.id   AF-W1YS79-F1
#
_cell.length_a   1.000
_cell.length_b   1.000
_cell.length_c   1.000
_cell.angle_alpha   90.00
_cell.angle_beta   90.00
_cell.angle_gamma   90.00
#
_symmetry.space_group_name_H-M   'P 1'
#
loop_
_entity.id
_entity.type
_entity.pdbx_description
1 polymer ?
#
loop_
_entity_poly.entity_id
_entity_poly.type
_entity_poly.pdbx_seq_one_letter_code
_entity_poly.pdbx_strand_id
1 'polypeptide(L)' 'GIIDEDVPKMTDFGLPLPHMGWNRVYPQAGNRLFQGIEDGAYFYFVHSYAMPVNPWTIAQCNYGEPFTAAV' A
#
# COMPACT_ATOMS: atom_id res chain seq x y z
N GLY A 1 -16.85 0.57 -6.02
CA GLY A 1 -16.39 -0.44 -7.01
C GLY A 1 -16.87 -1.80 -6.56
N ILE A 2 -16.09 -2.88 -6.75
CA ILE A 2 -16.34 -4.15 -6.03
C ILE A 2 -16.05 -3.96 -4.53
N ILE A 3 -14.99 -3.21 -4.23
CA ILE A 3 -14.71 -2.67 -2.90
C ILE A 3 -15.32 -1.27 -2.84
N ASP A 4 -16.05 -0.99 -1.76
CA ASP A 4 -16.75 0.28 -1.53
C ASP A 4 -15.89 1.25 -0.72
N GLU A 5 -14.72 1.57 -1.27
CA GLU A 5 -13.73 2.48 -0.67
C GLU A 5 -13.20 3.42 -1.76
N ASP A 6 -12.95 4.67 -1.38
CA ASP A 6 -12.40 5.69 -2.27
C ASP A 6 -10.89 5.51 -2.49
N VAL A 7 -10.39 6.02 -3.63
CA VAL A 7 -8.96 6.04 -3.98
C VAL A 7 -8.54 7.49 -4.23
N PRO A 8 -8.40 8.32 -3.17
CA PRO A 8 -8.03 9.72 -3.30
C PRO A 8 -6.58 9.87 -3.77
N LYS A 9 -6.25 11.09 -4.24
CA LYS A 9 -4.86 11.48 -4.47
C LYS A 9 -4.14 11.51 -3.12
N MET A 10 -2.94 10.95 -3.05
CA MET A 10 -2.13 10.96 -1.84
C MET A 10 -1.74 12.39 -1.46
N THR A 11 -1.71 12.66 -0.15
CA THR A 11 -1.08 13.88 0.36
C THR A 11 0.42 13.69 0.29
N ASP A 12 1.15 14.67 -0.25
CA ASP A 12 2.57 14.49 -0.51
C ASP A 12 3.44 14.48 0.76
N PHE A 13 2.99 15.11 1.87
CA PHE A 13 3.78 15.31 3.09
C PHE A 13 5.21 15.82 2.82
N GLY A 14 5.41 16.59 1.75
CA GLY A 14 6.73 17.06 1.31
C GLY A 14 7.59 16.02 0.60
N LEU A 15 7.07 14.82 0.31
CA LEU A 15 7.70 13.78 -0.49
C LEU A 15 7.32 13.93 -1.98
N PRO A 16 8.18 13.51 -2.92
CA PRO A 16 7.85 13.61 -4.34
C PRO A 16 6.68 12.70 -4.74
N LEU A 17 5.77 13.21 -5.57
CA LEU A 17 4.74 12.39 -6.23
C LEU A 17 5.09 12.17 -7.72
N PRO A 18 4.74 11.00 -8.30
CA PRO A 18 4.10 9.85 -7.65
C PRO A 18 5.02 9.17 -6.62
N HIS A 19 4.42 8.42 -5.69
CA HIS A 19 5.15 7.39 -4.95
C HIS A 19 5.72 6.43 -5.98
N MET A 20 7.03 6.52 -6.23
CA MET A 20 7.72 5.80 -7.29
C MET A 20 9.00 5.18 -6.78
N GLY A 21 9.15 3.87 -7.03
CA GLY A 21 10.35 3.12 -6.67
C GLY A 21 10.04 1.89 -5.82
N TRP A 22 11.11 1.32 -5.26
CA TRP A 22 11.03 0.16 -4.39
C TRP A 22 10.69 0.59 -2.96
N ASN A 23 9.59 0.10 -2.41
CA ASN A 23 9.17 0.38 -1.03
C ASN A 23 8.74 -0.91 -0.32
N ARG A 24 8.79 -0.90 1.02
CA ARG A 24 8.51 -2.06 1.86
C ARG A 24 7.02 -2.27 2.05
N VAL A 25 6.59 -3.51 1.92
CA VAL A 25 5.20 -3.93 2.18
C VAL A 25 5.16 -4.80 3.42
N TYR A 26 4.16 -4.56 4.26
CA TYR A 26 3.90 -5.31 5.48
C TYR A 26 2.56 -6.01 5.35
N PRO A 27 2.55 -7.33 5.04
CA PRO A 27 1.32 -8.12 4.97
C PRO A 27 0.65 -8.24 6.33
N GLN A 28 -0.68 -8.32 6.36
CA GLN A 28 -1.39 -8.80 7.54
C GLN A 28 -1.16 -10.31 7.69
N ALA A 29 -1.00 -10.76 8.93
CA ALA A 29 -0.74 -12.16 9.25
C ALA A 29 -1.81 -13.10 8.67
N GLY A 30 -1.35 -14.21 8.08
CA GLY A 30 -2.24 -15.29 7.59
C GLY A 30 -2.71 -15.13 6.14
N ASN A 31 -2.35 -14.06 5.44
CA ASN A 31 -2.70 -13.88 4.03
C ASN A 31 -1.85 -14.74 3.09
N ARG A 32 -2.51 -15.67 2.39
CA ARG A 32 -1.87 -16.64 1.47
C ARG A 32 -1.11 -15.97 0.33
N LEU A 33 -1.50 -14.77 -0.09
CA LEU A 33 -0.86 -14.04 -1.18
C LEU A 33 0.62 -13.74 -0.89
N PHE A 34 0.97 -13.54 0.37
CA PHE A 34 2.33 -13.19 0.81
C PHE A 34 3.06 -14.38 1.44
N GLN A 35 2.55 -15.61 1.30
CA GLN A 35 3.18 -16.79 1.87
C GLN A 35 4.59 -16.99 1.28
N GLY A 36 5.60 -17.07 2.15
CA GLY A 36 7.00 -17.25 1.75
C GLY A 36 7.70 -15.96 1.32
N ILE A 37 7.03 -14.81 1.42
CA ILE A 37 7.64 -13.48 1.27
C ILE A 37 7.90 -12.92 2.67
N GLU A 38 9.11 -12.42 2.90
CA GLU A 38 9.47 -11.83 4.19
C GLU A 38 8.70 -10.53 4.45
N ASP A 39 8.33 -10.30 5.72
CA ASP A 39 7.74 -9.03 6.15
C ASP A 39 8.70 -7.87 5.83
N GLY A 40 8.18 -6.82 5.19
CA GLY A 40 8.99 -5.69 4.77
C GLY A 40 9.81 -5.94 3.50
N ALA A 41 9.54 -7.01 2.75
CA ALA A 41 10.08 -7.18 1.40
C ALA A 41 9.73 -5.99 0.51
N TYR A 42 10.63 -5.71 -0.45
CA TYR A 42 10.49 -4.58 -1.36
C TYR A 42 9.63 -4.94 -2.58
N PHE A 43 8.67 -4.07 -2.90
CA PHE A 43 7.88 -4.10 -4.13
C PHE A 43 8.02 -2.77 -4.86
N TYR A 44 7.87 -2.79 -6.18
CA TYR A 44 7.95 -1.60 -6.99
C TYR A 44 6.59 -0.91 -7.11
N PHE A 45 6.54 0.38 -6.82
CA PHE A 45 5.36 1.22 -6.90
C PHE A 45 5.54 2.34 -7.92
N VAL A 46 4.42 2.75 -8.54
CA VAL A 46 4.30 3.98 -9.34
C VAL A 46 2.85 4.46 -9.33
N HIS A 47 2.49 5.31 -8.38
CA HIS A 47 1.13 5.84 -8.26
C HIS A 47 1.09 7.19 -7.51
N SER A 48 0.10 8.03 -7.82
CA SER A 48 -0.20 9.27 -7.06
C SER A 48 -1.50 9.20 -6.27
N TYR A 49 -2.25 8.11 -6.42
CA TYR A 49 -3.52 7.85 -5.77
C TYR A 49 -3.39 6.53 -5.02
N ALA A 50 -3.97 6.43 -3.83
CA ALA A 50 -3.92 5.23 -3.03
C ALA A 50 -5.18 5.11 -2.17
N MET A 51 -5.64 3.89 -1.98
CA MET A 51 -6.75 3.61 -1.06
C MET A 51 -6.22 3.70 0.38
N PRO A 52 -6.88 4.41 1.30
CA PRO A 52 -6.53 4.40 2.72
C PRO A 52 -6.57 2.98 3.29
N VAL A 53 -5.89 2.75 4.41
CA VAL A 53 -6.00 1.48 5.14
C VAL A 53 -7.43 1.31 5.66
N ASN A 54 -8.02 0.16 5.37
CA ASN A 54 -9.42 -0.16 5.67
C ASN A 54 -9.58 -1.67 5.97
N PRO A 55 -10.79 -2.18 6.28
CA PRO A 55 -10.99 -3.58 6.62
C PRO A 55 -10.64 -4.59 5.51
N TRP A 56 -10.55 -4.15 4.26
CA TRP A 56 -10.16 -4.99 3.12
C TRP A 56 -8.65 -5.04 2.90
N THR A 57 -7.87 -4.22 3.59
CA THR A 57 -6.41 -4.17 3.41
C THR A 57 -5.77 -5.46 3.90
N ILE A 58 -5.15 -6.22 3.00
CA ILE A 58 -4.37 -7.42 3.36
C ILE A 58 -2.87 -7.15 3.45
N ALA A 59 -2.39 -6.00 2.94
CA ALA A 59 -1.02 -5.54 3.11
C ALA A 59 -0.92 -4.02 3.07
N GLN A 60 -0.03 -3.46 3.88
CA GLN A 60 0.16 -2.01 4.02
C GLN A 60 1.55 -1.59 3.53
N CYS A 61 1.64 -0.37 3.03
CA CYS A 61 2.90 0.31 2.76
C CYS A 61 2.79 1.75 3.30
N ASN A 62 3.93 2.40 3.54
CA ASN A 62 3.97 3.77 4.06
C ASN A 62 4.78 4.67 3.12
N TYR A 63 4.19 5.79 2.72
CA TYR A 63 4.85 6.86 1.98
C TYR A 63 4.23 8.20 2.37
N GLY A 64 4.80 8.83 3.40
CA GLY A 64 4.20 9.99 4.08
C GLY A 64 3.09 9.57 5.04
N GLU A 65 2.13 8.80 4.54
CA GLU A 65 1.08 8.14 5.32
C GLU A 65 0.91 6.64 4.95
N PRO A 66 0.33 5.81 5.84
CA PRO A 66 -0.02 4.43 5.52
C PRO A 66 -1.11 4.33 4.44
N PHE A 67 -0.94 3.40 3.51
CA PHE A 67 -1.94 3.10 2.48
C PHE A 67 -2.07 1.59 2.22
N THR A 68 -3.17 1.22 1.57
CA THR A 68 -3.47 -0.16 1.15
C THR A 68 -2.59 -0.54 -0.05
N ALA A 69 -1.63 -1.45 0.17
CA ALA A 69 -0.78 -1.98 -0.89
C ALA A 69 -1.42 -3.17 -1.61
N ALA A 70 -2.29 -3.92 -0.91
CA ALA A 70 -3.08 -5.00 -1.47
C ALA A 70 -4.40 -5.19 -0.69
N VAL A 71 -5.41 -5.70 -1.39
CA VAL A 71 -6.74 -6.11 -0.88
C VAL A 71 -6.97 -7.60 -1.16
#